data_AF-A0A963VV30-F1
#
_entry.id   AF-A0A963VV30-F1
#
_cell.length_a   1.000
_cell.length_b   1.000
_cell.length_c   1.000
_cell.angle_alpha   90.00
_cell.angle_beta   90.00
_cell.angle_gamma   90.00
#
_symmetry.space_group_name_H-M   'P 1'
#
loop_
_entity.id
_entity.type
_entity.pdbx_description
1 polymer ?
#
loop_
_entity_poly.entity_id
_entity_poly.type
_entity_poly.pdbx_seq_one_letter_code
_entity_poly.pdbx_strand_id
1 'polypeptide(L)'
;MKPSAEVKALSALTKEEWREYTKTVWSIANVSHEIHPATFPTEIPKRLTKLFSFWGETVLDPFGGVGSTAVAAIREGRRTICIDQNADFVKEMRSRVEREQLDLNAFEARQGDSRDLSGIDDGSIDLIVTSPPYWDKADYGGRNTDIGTAGSYVDFLDELRQVFKECYRVLRPGRKLCVVTANVNQMTD
;
A
#
# COMPACT_ATOMS: atom_id res chain seq x y z
N MET A 1 -10.31 -19.91 -1.03
CA MET A 1 -10.53 -21.00 -0.03
C MET A 1 -11.15 -20.38 1.22
N LYS A 2 -12.01 -21.08 1.96
CA LYS A 2 -12.54 -20.55 3.24
C LYS A 2 -11.44 -20.64 4.32
N PRO A 3 -11.18 -19.58 5.12
CA PRO A 3 -10.18 -19.64 6.17
C PRO A 3 -10.57 -20.63 7.29
N SER A 4 -9.56 -21.24 7.93
CA SER A 4 -9.75 -22.13 9.08
C SER A 4 -10.35 -21.39 10.28
N ALA A 5 -10.83 -22.14 11.28
CA ALA A 5 -11.36 -21.53 12.51
C ALA A 5 -10.29 -20.72 13.26
N GLU A 6 -9.06 -21.24 13.31
CA GLU A 6 -7.90 -20.56 13.91
C GLU A 6 -7.58 -19.24 13.18
N VAL A 7 -7.47 -19.27 11.85
CA VAL A 7 -7.21 -18.05 11.04
C VAL A 7 -8.32 -17.02 11.24
N LYS A 8 -9.58 -17.44 11.33
CA LYS A 8 -10.70 -16.53 11.63
C LYS A 8 -10.58 -15.92 13.03
N ALA A 9 -10.21 -16.71 14.04
CA ALA A 9 -10.02 -16.22 15.39
C ALA A 9 -8.88 -15.18 15.47
N LEU A 10 -7.74 -15.46 14.82
CA LEU A 10 -6.61 -14.53 14.72
C LEU A 10 -6.91 -13.25 13.91
N SER A 11 -7.93 -13.31 13.06
CA SER A 11 -8.36 -12.16 12.23
C SER A 11 -9.57 -11.42 12.81
N ALA A 12 -10.08 -11.84 13.97
CA ALA A 12 -11.29 -11.27 14.53
C ALA A 12 -11.05 -9.82 14.95
N LEU A 13 -11.97 -8.93 14.57
CA LEU A 13 -12.04 -7.57 15.10
C LEU A 13 -12.66 -7.60 16.49
N THR A 14 -12.18 -6.74 17.38
CA THR A 14 -12.90 -6.45 18.62
C THR A 14 -14.23 -5.75 18.34
N LYS A 15 -15.12 -5.66 19.33
CA LYS A 15 -16.39 -4.93 19.16
C LYS A 15 -16.15 -3.45 18.88
N GLU A 16 -15.16 -2.87 19.53
CA GLU A 16 -14.74 -1.49 19.37
C GLU A 16 -14.15 -1.26 17.98
N GLU A 17 -13.21 -2.12 17.54
CA GLU A 17 -12.64 -2.06 16.20
C GLU A 17 -13.74 -2.20 15.13
N TRP A 18 -14.65 -3.16 15.28
CA TRP A 18 -15.78 -3.33 14.37
C TRP A 18 -16.60 -2.03 14.27
N ARG A 19 -17.01 -1.48 15.40
CA ARG A 19 -17.82 -0.24 15.44
C ARG A 19 -17.11 0.95 14.79
N GLU A 20 -15.81 1.08 14.98
CA GLU A 20 -15.05 2.22 14.46
C GLU A 20 -14.65 2.04 13.00
N TYR A 21 -14.24 0.83 12.60
CA TYR A 21 -13.67 0.57 11.28
C TYR A 21 -14.75 0.42 10.21
N THR A 22 -15.97 0.00 10.55
CA THR A 22 -17.07 -0.09 9.58
C THR A 22 -17.80 1.22 9.33
N LYS A 23 -17.37 2.34 9.95
CA LYS A 23 -17.91 3.67 9.63
C LYS A 23 -17.51 4.08 8.22
N THR A 24 -18.40 4.77 7.52
CA THR A 24 -18.15 5.29 6.17
C THR A 24 -17.13 6.44 6.15
N VAL A 25 -17.00 7.17 7.25
CA VAL A 25 -16.06 8.28 7.41
C VAL A 25 -15.17 8.01 8.62
N TRP A 26 -13.86 8.12 8.42
CA TRP A 26 -12.85 7.96 9.48
C TRP A 26 -12.19 9.30 9.78
N SER A 27 -12.05 9.62 11.06
CA SER A 27 -11.24 10.75 11.52
C SER A 27 -9.85 10.24 11.89
N ILE A 28 -8.86 10.52 11.04
CA ILE A 28 -7.47 10.10 11.20
C ILE A 28 -6.60 11.34 10.96
N ALA A 29 -5.68 11.63 11.88
CA ALA A 29 -4.76 12.74 11.74
C ALA A 29 -3.66 12.41 10.72
N ASN A 30 -3.30 13.39 9.89
CA ASN A 30 -2.20 13.26 8.94
C ASN A 30 -0.84 13.18 9.65
N VAL A 31 0.15 12.62 8.96
CA VAL A 31 1.54 12.53 9.41
C VAL A 31 2.46 13.08 8.32
N SER A 32 3.67 13.45 8.71
CA SER A 32 4.76 13.81 7.79
C SER A 32 5.96 12.91 8.00
N HIS A 33 6.86 12.85 7.03
CA HIS A 33 8.12 12.12 7.11
C HIS A 33 9.25 12.99 6.58
N GLU A 34 10.45 12.87 7.16
CA GLU A 34 11.58 13.75 6.84
C GLU A 34 12.02 13.64 5.38
N ILE A 35 12.02 12.41 4.84
CA ILE A 35 12.53 12.14 3.48
C ILE A 35 11.43 11.90 2.43
N HIS A 36 10.18 11.66 2.84
CA HIS A 36 9.11 11.28 1.91
C HIS A 36 8.01 12.34 1.92
N PRO A 37 7.66 12.93 0.76
CA PRO A 37 6.87 14.16 0.70
C PRO A 37 5.40 13.97 1.07
N ALA A 38 4.85 12.76 0.91
CA ALA A 38 3.43 12.49 1.18
C ALA A 38 3.19 11.10 1.77
N THR A 39 3.55 10.89 3.04
CA THR A 39 3.24 9.63 3.73
C THR A 39 1.82 9.64 4.30
N PHE A 40 1.13 8.49 4.24
CA PHE A 40 -0.14 8.31 4.94
C PHE A 40 0.06 7.67 6.33
N PRO A 41 -0.82 7.99 7.30
CA PRO A 41 -0.77 7.41 8.65
C PRO A 41 -0.95 5.89 8.63
N THR A 42 -0.19 5.16 9.46
CA THR A 42 -0.27 3.69 9.57
C THR A 42 -1.62 3.17 10.05
N GLU A 43 -2.45 4.02 10.66
CA GLU A 43 -3.82 3.66 11.04
C GLU A 43 -4.70 3.30 9.83
N ILE A 44 -4.48 3.92 8.67
CA ILE A 44 -5.22 3.61 7.43
C ILE A 44 -4.95 2.16 6.97
N PRO A 45 -3.70 1.76 6.66
CA PRO A 45 -3.41 0.40 6.22
C PRO A 45 -3.69 -0.63 7.31
N LYS A 46 -3.56 -0.28 8.59
CA LYS A 46 -3.97 -1.17 9.69
C LYS A 46 -5.45 -1.53 9.59
N ARG A 47 -6.34 -0.53 9.51
CA ARG A 47 -7.80 -0.75 9.41
C ARG A 47 -8.16 -1.60 8.21
N LEU A 48 -7.62 -1.24 7.05
CA LEU A 48 -7.87 -1.94 5.79
C LEU A 48 -7.37 -3.38 5.83
N THR A 49 -6.19 -3.61 6.42
CA THR A 49 -5.63 -4.96 6.61
C THR A 49 -6.55 -5.82 7.45
N LYS A 50 -7.03 -5.31 8.58
CA LYS A 50 -7.91 -6.08 9.46
C LYS A 50 -9.32 -6.30 8.87
N LEU A 51 -9.83 -5.37 8.07
CA LEU A 51 -11.14 -5.49 7.43
C LEU A 51 -11.16 -6.45 6.23
N PHE A 52 -10.08 -6.50 5.44
CA PHE A 52 -10.12 -7.08 4.09
C PHE A 52 -9.13 -8.22 3.83
N SER A 53 -8.35 -8.61 4.84
CA SER A 53 -7.46 -9.78 4.78
C SER A 53 -7.58 -10.63 6.04
N PHE A 54 -7.05 -11.84 5.99
CA PHE A 54 -6.91 -12.75 7.14
C PHE A 54 -5.45 -12.88 7.57
N TRP A 55 -5.23 -13.42 8.77
CA TRP A 55 -3.91 -13.74 9.31
C TRP A 55 -3.09 -14.59 8.33
N GLY A 56 -1.81 -14.23 8.15
CA GLY A 56 -0.87 -14.89 7.24
C GLY A 56 -1.03 -14.56 5.74
N GLU A 57 -2.09 -13.84 5.37
CA GLU A 57 -2.31 -13.41 3.99
C GLU A 57 -1.33 -12.30 3.56
N THR A 58 -1.20 -12.12 2.25
CA THR A 58 -0.21 -11.19 1.68
C THR A 58 -0.86 -9.87 1.30
N VAL A 59 -0.35 -8.78 1.86
CA VAL A 59 -0.70 -7.39 1.52
C VAL A 59 0.38 -6.81 0.59
N LEU A 60 -0.02 -6.29 -0.56
CA LEU A 60 0.88 -5.61 -1.49
C LEU A 60 0.72 -4.09 -1.40
N ASP A 61 1.83 -3.38 -1.45
CA ASP A 61 1.90 -1.95 -1.75
C ASP A 61 2.87 -1.71 -2.91
N PRO A 62 2.38 -1.46 -4.15
CA PRO A 62 3.24 -1.20 -5.29
C PRO A 62 3.88 0.20 -5.26
N PHE A 63 3.52 1.06 -4.31
CA PHE A 63 4.13 2.38 -4.05
C PHE A 63 4.56 2.47 -2.59
N GLY A 64 5.43 1.56 -2.18
CA GLY A 64 5.71 1.26 -0.77
C GLY A 64 6.33 2.43 0.01
N GLY A 65 6.97 3.39 -0.65
CA GLY A 65 7.58 4.56 -0.03
C GLY A 65 8.46 4.17 1.16
N VAL A 66 8.19 4.76 2.33
CA VAL A 66 8.90 4.47 3.58
C VAL A 66 8.21 3.40 4.45
N GLY A 67 7.35 2.57 3.87
CA GLY A 67 6.87 1.33 4.51
C GLY A 67 5.69 1.44 5.46
N SER A 68 4.85 2.48 5.37
CA SER A 68 3.67 2.58 6.24
C SER A 68 2.74 1.36 6.15
N THR A 69 2.53 0.81 4.94
CA THR A 69 1.75 -0.41 4.73
C THR A 69 2.44 -1.64 5.33
N ALA A 70 3.75 -1.81 5.08
CA ALA A 70 4.53 -2.93 5.63
C ALA A 70 4.41 -2.99 7.16
N VAL A 71 4.71 -1.86 7.81
CA VAL A 71 4.68 -1.75 9.28
C VAL A 71 3.30 -2.09 9.85
N ALA A 72 2.23 -1.56 9.24
CA ALA A 72 0.88 -1.81 9.72
C ALA A 72 0.44 -3.27 9.51
N ALA A 73 0.71 -3.84 8.35
CA ALA A 73 0.24 -5.18 8.02
C ALA A 73 1.01 -6.28 8.76
N ILE A 74 2.34 -6.15 8.92
CA ILE A 74 3.14 -7.12 9.68
C ILE A 74 2.71 -7.16 11.16
N ARG A 75 2.41 -6.00 11.76
CA ARG A 75 1.90 -5.92 13.15
C ARG A 75 0.57 -6.65 13.35
N GLU A 76 -0.24 -6.73 12.30
CA GLU A 76 -1.50 -7.47 12.31
C GLU A 76 -1.31 -8.92 11.82
N GLY A 77 -0.07 -9.41 11.71
CA GLY A 77 0.24 -10.80 11.35
C GLY A 77 0.02 -11.14 9.88
N ARG A 78 0.11 -10.16 8.98
CA ARG A 78 0.10 -10.39 7.52
C ARG A 78 1.52 -10.37 6.97
N ARG A 79 1.71 -11.02 5.83
CA ARG A 79 2.92 -10.88 5.02
C ARG A 79 2.79 -9.66 4.12
N THR A 80 3.90 -9.06 3.76
CA THR A 80 3.91 -7.82 2.99
C THR A 80 4.91 -7.88 1.86
N ILE A 81 4.49 -7.40 0.70
CA ILE A 81 5.36 -7.11 -0.43
C ILE A 81 5.22 -5.61 -0.71
N CYS A 82 6.32 -4.87 -0.65
CA CYS A 82 6.36 -3.44 -0.94
C CYS A 82 7.35 -3.17 -2.06
N ILE A 83 6.93 -2.40 -3.05
CA ILE A 83 7.74 -2.05 -4.22
C ILE A 83 7.85 -0.53 -4.28
N ASP A 84 9.05 -0.03 -4.54
CA ASP A 84 9.25 1.39 -4.83
C ASP A 84 10.39 1.57 -5.83
N GLN A 85 10.28 2.53 -6.74
CA GLN A 85 11.32 2.82 -7.72
C GLN A 85 12.52 3.54 -7.08
N ASN A 86 12.28 4.27 -6.00
CA ASN A 86 13.28 5.07 -5.33
C ASN A 86 14.09 4.22 -4.33
N ALA A 87 15.36 4.00 -4.64
CA ALA A 87 16.26 3.19 -3.82
C ALA A 87 16.40 3.71 -2.37
N ASP A 88 16.32 5.03 -2.16
CA ASP A 88 16.42 5.63 -0.83
C ASP A 88 15.17 5.31 0.01
N PHE A 89 13.99 5.28 -0.62
CA PHE A 89 12.75 4.87 0.04
C PHE A 89 12.76 3.38 0.37
N VAL A 90 13.21 2.53 -0.55
CA VAL A 90 13.40 1.10 -0.28
C VAL A 90 14.38 0.87 0.88
N LYS A 91 15.47 1.63 0.93
CA LYS A 91 16.45 1.56 2.03
C LYS A 91 15.81 1.98 3.36
N GLU A 92 15.14 3.13 3.42
CA GLU A 92 14.47 3.59 4.63
C GLU A 92 13.39 2.60 5.08
N MET A 93 12.61 2.06 4.15
CA MET A 93 11.59 1.04 4.44
C MET A 93 12.20 -0.16 5.16
N ARG A 94 13.33 -0.68 4.67
CA ARG A 94 14.05 -1.79 5.33
C ARG A 94 14.53 -1.41 6.72
N SER A 95 15.23 -0.27 6.84
CA SER A 95 15.73 0.22 8.12
C SER A 95 14.60 0.48 9.13
N ARG A 96 13.43 0.92 8.67
CA ARG A 96 12.25 1.12 9.51
C ARG A 96 11.69 -0.21 10.03
N VAL A 97 11.53 -1.22 9.18
CA VAL A 97 11.06 -2.55 9.59
C VAL A 97 12.00 -3.17 10.64
N GLU A 98 13.31 -3.06 10.44
CA GLU A 98 14.33 -3.52 11.41
C GLU A 98 14.27 -2.74 12.73
N ARG A 99 14.23 -1.40 12.66
CA ARG A 99 14.14 -0.51 13.82
C ARG A 99 12.87 -0.73 14.64
N GLU A 100 11.76 -1.04 13.98
CA GLU A 100 10.49 -1.38 14.63
C GLU A 100 10.42 -2.86 15.08
N GLN A 101 11.50 -3.64 14.90
CA GLN A 101 11.64 -5.05 15.33
C GLN A 101 10.52 -5.96 14.82
N LEU A 102 10.14 -5.78 13.55
CA LEU A 102 9.09 -6.56 12.91
C LEU A 102 9.64 -7.88 12.33
N ASP A 103 8.76 -8.85 12.07
CA ASP A 103 9.14 -10.13 11.49
C ASP A 103 9.64 -9.96 10.04
N LEU A 104 10.96 -10.09 9.86
CA LEU A 104 11.62 -9.98 8.56
C LEU A 104 11.21 -11.09 7.59
N ASN A 105 10.71 -12.24 8.08
CA ASN A 105 10.21 -13.31 7.21
C ASN A 105 8.84 -12.98 6.61
N ALA A 106 8.13 -12.04 7.23
CA ALA A 106 6.84 -11.52 6.74
C ALA A 106 7.01 -10.28 5.85
N PHE A 107 8.24 -9.87 5.54
CA PHE A 107 8.53 -8.64 4.83
C PHE A 107 9.37 -8.89 3.58
N GLU A 108 8.87 -8.39 2.46
CA GLU A 108 9.61 -8.31 1.21
C GLU A 108 9.57 -6.89 0.66
N ALA A 109 10.74 -6.26 0.55
CA ALA A 109 10.89 -5.00 -0.19
C ALA A 109 11.59 -5.25 -1.52
N ARG A 110 11.14 -4.60 -2.58
CA ARG A 110 11.75 -4.65 -3.92
C ARG A 110 11.95 -3.23 -4.45
N GLN A 111 13.10 -2.98 -5.07
CA GLN A 111 13.24 -1.81 -5.92
C GLN A 111 12.66 -2.17 -7.29
N GLY A 112 11.70 -1.40 -7.77
CA GLY A 112 11.02 -1.71 -9.04
C GLY A 112 9.96 -0.69 -9.42
N ASP A 113 9.42 -0.85 -10.64
CA ASP A 113 8.38 -0.01 -11.18
C ASP A 113 7.00 -0.64 -10.92
N SER A 114 6.06 0.12 -10.39
CA SER A 114 4.68 -0.31 -10.12
C SER A 114 3.92 -0.75 -11.38
N ARG A 115 4.39 -0.35 -12.57
CA ARG A 115 3.86 -0.77 -13.88
C ARG A 115 4.33 -2.16 -14.30
N ASP A 116 5.32 -2.73 -13.62
CA ASP A 116 5.82 -4.08 -13.87
C ASP A 116 5.84 -4.90 -12.56
N LEU A 117 4.80 -5.71 -12.37
CA LEU A 117 4.70 -6.66 -11.27
C LEU A 117 4.96 -8.09 -11.73
N SER A 118 5.71 -8.30 -12.82
CA SER A 118 5.97 -9.64 -13.40
C SER A 118 6.63 -10.62 -12.44
N GLY A 119 7.36 -10.12 -11.44
CA GLY A 119 7.92 -10.93 -10.34
C GLY A 119 6.88 -11.36 -9.29
N ILE A 120 5.60 -11.09 -9.48
CA ILE A 120 4.48 -11.49 -8.61
C ILE A 120 3.50 -12.32 -9.44
N ASP A 121 3.22 -13.54 -8.97
CA ASP A 121 2.32 -14.47 -9.63
C ASP A 121 0.88 -13.93 -9.70
N ASP A 122 0.17 -14.29 -10.77
CA ASP A 122 -1.25 -13.99 -10.95
C ASP A 122 -2.09 -14.54 -9.79
N GLY A 123 -3.02 -13.73 -9.28
CA GLY A 123 -3.90 -14.15 -8.18
C GLY A 123 -3.14 -14.65 -6.94
N SER A 124 -2.00 -14.07 -6.60
CA SER A 124 -1.22 -14.41 -5.41
C SER A 124 -1.44 -13.46 -4.22
N ILE A 125 -1.95 -12.25 -4.48
CA ILE A 125 -2.14 -11.19 -3.48
C ILE A 125 -3.56 -11.21 -2.89
N ASP A 126 -3.66 -11.00 -1.58
CA ASP A 126 -4.94 -11.06 -0.85
C ASP A 126 -5.54 -9.68 -0.56
N LEU A 127 -4.72 -8.64 -0.52
CA LEU A 127 -5.14 -7.24 -0.35
C LEU A 127 -4.08 -6.33 -0.96
N ILE A 128 -4.50 -5.26 -1.64
CA ILE A 128 -3.61 -4.17 -2.01
C ILE A 128 -4.02 -2.93 -1.24
N VAL A 129 -3.08 -2.31 -0.53
CA VAL A 129 -3.26 -0.99 0.09
C VAL A 129 -2.12 -0.11 -0.40
N THR A 130 -2.45 1.00 -1.06
CA THR A 130 -1.43 1.80 -1.72
C THR A 130 -1.79 3.26 -1.85
N SER A 131 -0.80 4.10 -2.10
CA SER A 131 -0.92 5.53 -2.35
C SER A 131 -0.05 5.91 -3.55
N PRO A 132 -0.61 5.90 -4.78
CA PRO A 132 0.14 6.34 -5.96
C PRO A 132 0.59 7.81 -5.83
N PRO A 133 1.58 8.25 -6.63
CA PRO A 133 1.94 9.66 -6.70
C PRO A 133 0.74 10.51 -7.13
N TYR A 134 0.71 11.74 -6.64
CA TYR A 134 -0.28 12.73 -7.04
C TYR A 134 0.28 13.56 -8.19
N TRP A 135 -0.50 13.72 -9.26
CA TRP A 135 -0.11 14.51 -10.42
C TRP A 135 0.31 15.94 -10.01
N ASP A 136 1.47 16.35 -10.50
CA ASP A 136 2.07 17.70 -10.37
C ASP A 136 2.11 18.25 -8.93
N LYS A 137 2.36 17.38 -7.95
CA LYS A 137 2.33 17.76 -6.52
C LYS A 137 3.66 17.66 -5.80
N ALA A 138 4.46 16.65 -6.08
CA ALA A 138 5.73 16.43 -5.42
C ALA A 138 6.64 15.57 -6.29
N ASP A 139 7.95 15.73 -6.11
CA ASP A 139 8.97 14.83 -6.64
C ASP A 139 9.15 13.68 -5.65
N TYR A 140 8.77 12.47 -6.04
CA TYR A 140 8.94 11.26 -5.23
C TYR A 140 10.29 10.58 -5.49
N GLY A 141 11.18 11.22 -6.26
CA GLY A 141 12.41 10.65 -6.78
C GLY A 141 12.17 9.76 -8.00
N GLY A 142 13.26 9.41 -8.69
CA GLY A 142 13.17 8.68 -9.96
C GLY A 142 12.89 9.60 -11.16
N ARG A 143 13.70 10.67 -11.30
CA ARG A 143 13.55 11.86 -12.17
C ARG A 143 13.11 11.64 -13.63
N ASN A 144 13.10 10.41 -14.15
CA ASN A 144 12.67 10.07 -15.51
C ASN A 144 11.50 9.06 -15.60
N THR A 145 11.03 8.51 -14.48
CA THR A 145 9.99 7.47 -14.44
C THR A 145 8.86 7.78 -13.44
N ASP A 146 8.95 8.90 -12.71
CA ASP A 146 7.91 9.35 -11.77
C ASP A 146 6.61 9.69 -12.51
N ILE A 147 5.59 8.84 -12.27
CA ILE A 147 4.23 8.99 -12.81
C ILE A 147 3.64 10.35 -12.42
N GLY A 148 3.98 10.90 -11.26
CA GLY A 148 3.51 12.22 -10.81
C GLY A 148 3.93 13.38 -11.73
N THR A 149 4.94 13.18 -12.57
CA THR A 149 5.49 14.20 -13.48
C THR A 149 5.04 14.05 -14.94
N ALA A 150 4.02 13.20 -15.19
CA ALA A 150 3.48 13.00 -16.53
C ALA A 150 3.01 14.32 -17.17
N GLY A 151 3.23 14.44 -18.49
CA GLY A 151 3.09 15.70 -19.24
C GLY A 151 1.68 16.29 -19.26
N SER A 152 0.65 15.44 -19.11
CA SER A 152 -0.74 15.86 -18.94
C SER A 152 -1.46 14.97 -17.91
N TYR A 153 -2.61 15.42 -17.43
CA TYR A 153 -3.44 14.62 -16.54
C TYR A 153 -3.94 13.33 -17.22
N VAL A 154 -4.16 13.35 -18.54
CA VAL A 154 -4.56 12.15 -19.30
C VAL A 154 -3.40 11.15 -19.34
N ASP A 155 -2.17 11.61 -19.60
CA ASP A 155 -0.98 10.76 -19.57
C ASP A 155 -0.79 10.14 -18.18
N PHE A 156 -0.97 10.94 -17.11
CA PHE A 156 -0.95 10.46 -15.74
C PHE A 156 -1.97 9.33 -15.51
N LEU A 157 -3.20 9.48 -16.00
CA LEU A 157 -4.23 8.44 -15.90
C LEU A 157 -3.88 7.18 -16.72
N ASP A 158 -3.24 7.34 -17.88
CA ASP A 158 -2.78 6.21 -18.70
C ASP A 158 -1.63 5.44 -18.04
N GLU A 159 -0.72 6.13 -17.35
CA GLU A 159 0.31 5.52 -16.51
C GLU A 159 -0.31 4.75 -15.34
N LEU A 160 -1.25 5.37 -14.59
CA LEU A 160 -1.96 4.68 -13.51
C LEU A 160 -2.78 3.49 -13.99
N ARG A 161 -3.35 3.56 -15.20
CA ARG A 161 -4.07 2.45 -15.81
C ARG A 161 -3.17 1.23 -16.01
N GLN A 162 -1.89 1.42 -16.33
CA GLN A 162 -0.93 0.30 -16.42
C GLN A 162 -0.72 -0.35 -15.05
N VAL A 163 -0.51 0.46 -14.01
CA VAL A 163 -0.36 -0.02 -12.63
C VAL A 163 -1.61 -0.79 -12.18
N PHE A 164 -2.81 -0.27 -12.43
CA PHE A 164 -4.04 -0.93 -12.01
C PHE A 164 -4.34 -2.22 -12.78
N LYS A 165 -3.86 -2.36 -14.03
CA LYS A 165 -3.90 -3.65 -14.75
C LYS A 165 -3.05 -4.70 -14.03
N GLU A 166 -1.84 -4.33 -13.62
CA GLU A 166 -0.96 -5.23 -12.88
C GLU A 166 -1.53 -5.56 -11.49
N CYS A 167 -2.03 -4.57 -10.76
CA CYS A 167 -2.76 -4.79 -9.51
C CYS A 167 -3.93 -5.76 -9.69
N TYR A 168 -4.72 -5.62 -10.75
CA TYR A 168 -5.82 -6.54 -11.04
C TYR A 168 -5.34 -7.96 -11.33
N ARG A 169 -4.25 -8.11 -12.10
CA ARG A 169 -3.65 -9.41 -12.45
C ARG A 169 -3.17 -10.16 -11.21
N VAL A 170 -2.43 -9.50 -10.32
CA VAL A 170 -1.83 -10.14 -9.13
C VAL A 170 -2.84 -10.38 -8.00
N LEU A 171 -3.93 -9.61 -7.97
CA LEU A 171 -4.95 -9.70 -6.94
C LEU A 171 -5.83 -10.94 -7.11
N ARG A 172 -6.02 -11.71 -6.04
CA ARG A 172 -6.95 -12.86 -6.04
C ARG A 172 -8.38 -12.43 -6.36
N PRO A 173 -9.14 -13.24 -7.11
CA PRO A 173 -10.56 -12.95 -7.37
C PRO A 173 -11.36 -12.72 -6.08
N GLY A 174 -12.14 -11.64 -6.06
CA GLY A 174 -13.00 -11.25 -4.93
C GLY A 174 -12.32 -10.44 -3.82
N ARG A 175 -11.00 -10.22 -3.92
CA ARG A 175 -10.25 -9.38 -2.98
C ARG A 175 -10.37 -7.88 -3.27
N LYS A 176 -9.73 -7.07 -2.43
CA LYS A 176 -9.86 -5.62 -2.44
C LYS A 176 -8.55 -4.95 -2.83
N LEU A 177 -8.68 -3.90 -3.65
CA LEU A 177 -7.67 -2.88 -3.88
C LEU A 177 -8.16 -1.61 -3.19
N CYS A 178 -7.36 -1.09 -2.27
CA CYS A 178 -7.64 0.13 -1.53
C CYS A 178 -6.61 1.19 -1.94
N VAL A 179 -7.09 2.24 -2.60
CA VAL A 179 -6.25 3.34 -3.09
C VAL A 179 -6.46 4.55 -2.19
N VAL A 180 -5.40 4.99 -1.53
CA VAL A 180 -5.35 6.27 -0.83
C VAL A 180 -5.06 7.33 -1.87
N THR A 181 -6.00 8.26 -2.03
CA THR A 181 -5.84 9.43 -2.87
C THR A 181 -6.06 10.69 -2.06
N ALA A 182 -5.44 11.79 -2.48
CA ALA A 182 -5.70 13.11 -1.94
C ALA A 182 -6.50 13.91 -2.96
N ASN A 183 -7.49 14.66 -2.49
CA ASN A 183 -8.13 15.66 -3.34
C ASN A 183 -7.17 16.83 -3.52
N VAL A 184 -6.37 16.76 -4.58
CA VAL A 184 -5.38 17.78 -4.93
C VAL A 184 -6.08 18.78 -5.82
N ASN A 185 -6.66 19.79 -5.18
CA ASN A 185 -7.32 20.89 -5.88
C ASN A 185 -6.24 21.74 -6.55
N GLN A 186 -5.87 21.38 -7.77
CA GLN A 186 -5.12 22.23 -8.68
C GLN A 186 -6.00 22.39 -9.90
N MET A 187 -6.19 23.63 -10.34
CA MET A 187 -7.09 23.98 -11.42
C MET A 187 -6.79 23.10 -12.64
N THR A 188 -7.62 22.07 -12.86
CA THR A 188 -7.71 21.43 -14.17
C THR A 188 -8.52 22.39 -15.01
N ASP A 189 -7.90 22.93 -16.05
CA ASP A 189 -8.61 23.69 -17.08
C ASP A 189 -9.85 22.93 -17.60
#